data_AF-A0A924H7B5-F1
#
_entry.id   AF-A0A924H7B5-F1
#
_cell.length_a   1.000
_cell.length_b   1.000
_cell.length_c   1.000
_cell.angle_alpha   90.00
_cell.angle_beta   90.00
_cell.angle_gamma   90.00
#
_symmetry.space_group_name_H-M   'P 1'
#
loop_
_entity.id
_entity.type
_entity.pdbx_description
1 polymer ?
#
loop_
_entity_poly.entity_id
_entity_poly.type
_entity_poly.pdbx_seq_one_letter_code
_entity_poly.pdbx_strand_id
1 'polypeptide(L)'
;APALFALTLLALPPIVTHTIVGMRGVDADVVDAALGMGMTRSGLLWKVELPIALPVIFAGLRTAVVQVISGAVLAAFIGGGGLGDFITAGIAMMAVPQLLVGAIPVALLALGTDFLFGVLQRRLTPQGLRA
;
A
#
# COMPACT_ATOMS: atom_id res chain seq x y z
N ALA A 1 -2.59 10.56 -20.10
CA ALA A 1 -2.57 9.37 -19.23
C ALA A 1 -3.62 9.49 -18.09
N PRO A 2 -4.92 9.39 -18.40
CA PRO A 2 -6.00 9.54 -17.41
C PRO A 2 -6.01 8.41 -16.37
N ALA A 3 -5.68 7.19 -16.76
CA ALA A 3 -5.57 6.04 -15.86
C ALA A 3 -4.54 6.24 -14.74
N LEU A 4 -3.34 6.70 -15.07
CA LEU A 4 -2.30 6.96 -14.06
C LEU A 4 -2.75 7.99 -13.04
N PHE A 5 -3.39 9.09 -13.48
CA PHE A 5 -3.91 10.11 -12.59
C PHE A 5 -4.98 9.55 -11.64
N ALA A 6 -5.96 8.81 -12.19
CA ALA A 6 -7.02 8.19 -11.39
C ALA A 6 -6.48 7.19 -10.36
N LEU A 7 -5.56 6.31 -10.78
CA LEU A 7 -4.95 5.32 -9.88
C LEU A 7 -4.06 5.97 -8.80
N THR A 8 -3.34 7.04 -9.15
CA THR A 8 -2.57 7.82 -8.18
C THR A 8 -3.49 8.43 -7.13
N LEU A 9 -4.60 9.03 -7.55
CA LEU A 9 -5.58 9.61 -6.64
C LEU A 9 -6.26 8.55 -5.76
N LEU A 10 -6.53 7.35 -6.31
CA LEU A 10 -7.06 6.20 -5.58
C LEU A 10 -6.10 5.69 -4.48
N ALA A 11 -4.79 5.75 -4.73
CA ALA A 11 -3.78 5.29 -3.79
C ALA A 11 -3.53 6.24 -2.61
N LEU A 12 -3.85 7.53 -2.76
CA LEU A 12 -3.56 8.55 -1.73
C LEU A 12 -4.33 8.35 -0.42
N PRO A 13 -5.66 8.14 -0.42
CA PRO A 13 -6.43 7.97 0.81
C PRO A 13 -5.87 6.91 1.77
N PRO A 14 -5.62 5.65 1.37
CA PRO A 14 -5.10 4.66 2.30
C PRO A 14 -3.71 5.05 2.84
N ILE A 15 -2.82 5.61 2.01
CA ILE A 15 -1.48 6.03 2.46
C ILE A 15 -1.60 7.13 3.52
N VAL A 16 -2.37 8.17 3.24
CA VAL A 16 -2.53 9.33 4.14
C VAL A 16 -3.24 8.91 5.43
N THR A 17 -4.35 8.19 5.33
CA THR A 17 -5.11 7.75 6.51
C THR A 17 -4.28 6.85 7.42
N HIS A 18 -3.57 5.86 6.86
CA HIS A 18 -2.71 4.99 7.67
C HIS A 18 -1.51 5.72 8.25
N THR A 19 -0.97 6.73 7.54
CA THR A 19 0.10 7.57 8.08
C THR A 19 -0.40 8.39 9.26
N ILE A 20 -1.57 9.01 9.15
CA ILE A 20 -2.18 9.77 10.25
C ILE A 20 -2.48 8.85 11.44
N VAL A 21 -3.04 7.67 11.20
CA VAL A 21 -3.32 6.68 12.25
C VAL A 21 -2.03 6.19 12.90
N GLY A 22 -0.99 5.90 12.11
CA GLY A 22 0.31 5.46 12.61
C GLY A 22 0.97 6.53 13.49
N MET A 23 0.98 7.78 13.04
CA MET A 23 1.56 8.90 13.79
C MET A 23 0.76 9.23 15.06
N ARG A 24 -0.58 9.20 15.00
CA ARG A 24 -1.44 9.42 16.17
C ARG A 24 -1.50 8.24 17.14
N GLY A 25 -1.11 7.05 16.68
CA GLY A 25 -1.07 5.84 17.48
C GLY A 25 0.20 5.70 18.32
N VAL A 26 1.16 6.63 18.19
CA VAL A 26 2.34 6.69 19.06
C VAL A 26 1.90 7.13 20.45
N ASP A 27 2.29 6.35 21.47
CA ASP A 27 1.95 6.62 22.86
C ASP A 27 2.52 7.98 23.33
N ALA A 28 1.66 8.79 23.95
CA ALA A 28 2.03 10.10 24.48
C ALA A 28 3.09 9.98 25.58
N ASP A 29 3.06 8.92 26.39
CA ASP A 29 4.03 8.69 27.46
C ASP A 29 5.45 8.47 26.90
N VAL A 30 5.55 7.81 25.74
CA VAL A 30 6.83 7.60 25.02
C VAL A 30 7.36 8.93 24.48
N VAL A 31 6.48 9.78 23.98
CA VAL A 31 6.84 11.12 23.48
C VAL A 31 7.31 12.02 24.63
N ASP A 32 6.58 12.06 25.74
CA ASP A 32 6.92 12.87 26.90
C ASP A 32 8.23 12.41 27.56
N ALA A 33 8.46 11.09 27.63
CA ALA A 33 9.73 10.54 28.09
C ALA A 33 10.91 10.95 27.19
N ALA A 34 10.73 10.90 25.86
CA ALA A 34 11.77 11.32 24.91
C ALA A 34 12.08 12.83 25.03
N LEU A 35 11.06 13.67 25.22
CA LEU A 35 11.23 15.11 25.49
C LEU A 35 11.94 15.36 26.83
N GLY A 36 11.58 14.60 27.88
CA GLY A 36 12.22 14.65 29.19
C GLY A 36 13.71 14.27 29.17
N MET A 37 14.13 13.44 28.20
CA MET A 37 15.54 13.12 27.93
C MET A 37 16.29 14.21 27.14
N GLY A 38 15.68 15.36 26.87
CA GLY A 38 16.29 16.48 26.15
C GLY A 38 16.27 16.35 24.63
N MET A 39 15.42 15.46 24.08
CA MET A 39 15.33 15.25 22.63
C MET A 39 14.65 16.43 21.93
N THR A 40 15.21 16.89 20.81
CA THR A 40 14.59 17.93 19.98
C THR A 40 13.41 17.36 19.18
N ARG A 41 12.47 18.21 18.74
CA ARG A 41 11.31 17.79 17.92
C ARG A 41 11.71 17.00 16.66
N SER A 42 12.80 17.39 16.00
CA SER A 42 13.31 16.65 14.84
C SER A 42 13.89 15.29 15.25
N GLY A 43 14.56 15.22 16.41
CA GLY A 43 15.04 13.96 16.96
C GLY A 43 13.90 13.02 17.33
N LEU A 44 12.86 13.55 17.97
CA LEU A 44 11.64 12.82 18.33
C LEU A 44 10.97 12.22 17.10
N LEU A 45 10.74 13.03 16.06
CA LEU A 45 10.11 12.58 14.82
C LEU A 45 10.90 11.43 14.18
N TRP A 46 12.18 11.62 13.91
CA TRP A 46 12.99 10.66 13.13
C TRP A 46 13.42 9.43 13.93
N LYS A 47 13.57 9.53 15.26
CA LYS A 47 14.10 8.43 16.10
C LYS A 47 13.05 7.71 16.94
N VAL A 48 11.88 8.31 17.15
CA VAL A 48 10.84 7.76 18.03
C VAL A 48 9.52 7.59 17.26
N GLU A 49 8.87 8.69 16.87
CA GLU A 49 7.54 8.64 16.27
C GLU A 49 7.54 7.88 14.94
N LEU A 50 8.45 8.22 14.02
CA LEU A 50 8.50 7.61 12.70
C LEU A 50 8.82 6.10 12.78
N PRO A 51 9.83 5.63 13.53
CA PRO A 51 10.07 4.20 13.70
C PRO A 51 8.88 3.40 14.29
N ILE A 52 8.13 4.00 15.21
CA ILE A 52 6.96 3.37 15.83
C ILE A 52 5.77 3.36 14.86
N ALA A 53 5.58 4.43 14.09
CA ALA A 53 4.49 4.54 13.10
C ALA A 53 4.76 3.75 11.81
N LEU A 54 6.02 3.47 11.48
CA LEU A 54 6.47 2.80 10.25
C LEU A 54 5.65 1.54 9.88
N PRO A 55 5.38 0.59 10.80
CA PRO A 55 4.61 -0.61 10.47
C PRO A 55 3.20 -0.29 9.96
N VAL A 56 2.55 0.73 10.53
CA VAL A 56 1.21 1.17 10.13
C VAL A 56 1.26 1.91 8.79
N ILE A 57 2.27 2.75 8.57
CA ILE A 57 2.50 3.42 7.28
C ILE A 57 2.69 2.38 6.16
N PHE A 58 3.49 1.35 6.41
CA PHE A 58 3.71 0.26 5.46
C PHE A 58 2.45 -0.58 5.22
N ALA A 59 1.60 -0.78 6.23
CA ALA A 59 0.29 -1.40 6.04
C ALA A 59 -0.61 -0.56 5.12
N GLY A 60 -0.55 0.76 5.23
CA GLY A 60 -1.22 1.69 4.32
C GLY A 60 -0.70 1.58 2.88
N LEU A 61 0.62 1.51 2.72
CA LEU A 61 1.26 1.35 1.41
C LEU A 61 0.88 0.02 0.76
N ARG A 62 0.89 -1.08 1.52
CA ARG A 62 0.43 -2.40 1.08
C ARG A 62 -1.02 -2.34 0.57
N THR A 63 -1.91 -1.72 1.37
CA THR A 63 -3.32 -1.54 1.00
C THR A 63 -3.46 -0.73 -0.30
N ALA A 64 -2.72 0.37 -0.42
CA ALA A 64 -2.74 1.22 -1.61
C ALA A 64 -2.31 0.48 -2.87
N VAL A 65 -1.23 -0.31 -2.77
CA VAL A 65 -0.71 -1.08 -3.91
C VAL A 65 -1.70 -2.15 -4.38
N VAL A 66 -2.34 -2.87 -3.45
CA VAL A 66 -3.38 -3.85 -3.80
C VAL A 66 -4.57 -3.18 -4.47
N GLN A 67 -4.99 -2.00 -3.98
CA GLN A 67 -6.06 -1.22 -4.59
C GLN A 67 -5.70 -0.74 -6.00
N VAL A 68 -4.46 -0.27 -6.21
CA VAL A 68 -3.98 0.15 -7.53
C VAL A 68 -3.96 -1.02 -8.51
N ILE A 69 -3.46 -2.19 -8.12
CA ILE A 69 -3.45 -3.38 -9.00
C ILE A 69 -4.88 -3.79 -9.36
N SER A 70 -5.78 -3.77 -8.38
CA SER A 70 -7.20 -4.07 -8.59
C SER A 70 -7.87 -3.06 -9.53
N GLY A 71 -7.60 -1.77 -9.33
CA GLY A 71 -8.11 -0.69 -10.17
C GLY A 71 -7.51 -0.66 -11.57
N ALA A 72 -6.26 -1.10 -11.74
CA ALA A 72 -5.58 -1.15 -13.03
C ALA A 72 -6.26 -2.10 -14.01
N VAL A 73 -6.95 -3.14 -13.53
CA VAL A 73 -7.80 -4.00 -14.37
C VAL A 73 -8.92 -3.18 -15.00
N LEU A 74 -9.56 -2.31 -14.22
CA LEU A 74 -10.62 -1.43 -14.70
C LEU A 74 -10.08 -0.30 -15.59
N ALA A 75 -8.81 0.07 -15.43
CA ALA A 75 -8.18 1.10 -16.25
C ALA A 75 -8.13 0.72 -17.75
N ALA A 76 -8.24 -0.56 -18.10
CA ALA A 76 -8.37 -1.01 -19.49
C ALA A 76 -9.57 -0.34 -20.20
N PHE A 77 -10.68 -0.08 -19.49
CA PHE A 77 -11.87 0.56 -20.06
C PHE A 77 -11.66 2.03 -20.46
N ILE A 78 -10.66 2.71 -19.89
CA ILE A 78 -10.36 4.13 -20.16
C ILE A 78 -9.06 4.30 -20.95
N GLY A 79 -8.65 3.27 -21.69
CA GLY A 79 -7.44 3.29 -22.52
C GLY A 79 -6.13 3.20 -21.73
N GLY A 80 -6.17 2.65 -20.51
CA GLY A 80 -4.97 2.34 -19.72
C GLY A 80 -4.17 1.15 -20.27
N GLY A 81 -4.84 0.25 -21.01
CA GLY A 81 -4.25 -0.94 -21.62
C GLY A 81 -3.75 -2.00 -20.62
N GLY A 82 -3.07 -3.01 -21.15
CA GLY A 82 -2.31 -4.00 -20.37
C GLY A 82 -3.08 -5.30 -20.10
N LEU A 83 -2.82 -5.95 -18.95
CA LEU A 83 -3.43 -7.25 -18.64
C LEU A 83 -4.97 -7.17 -18.52
N GLY A 84 -5.52 -6.00 -18.19
CA GLY A 84 -6.95 -5.77 -18.16
C GLY A 84 -7.62 -5.94 -19.53
N ASP A 85 -6.90 -5.72 -20.64
CA ASP A 85 -7.45 -5.86 -22.00
C ASP A 85 -7.84 -7.32 -22.31
N PHE A 86 -7.09 -8.29 -21.78
CA PHE A 86 -7.42 -9.71 -21.93
C PHE A 86 -8.66 -10.09 -21.12
N ILE A 87 -8.83 -9.48 -19.95
CA ILE A 87 -10.00 -9.69 -19.09
C ILE A 87 -11.24 -9.10 -19.77
N THR A 88 -11.16 -7.87 -20.25
CA THR A 88 -12.29 -7.22 -20.93
C THR A 88 -12.66 -7.92 -22.24
N ALA A 89 -11.67 -8.34 -23.03
CA ALA A 89 -11.90 -9.14 -24.24
C ALA A 89 -12.55 -10.50 -23.92
N GLY A 90 -12.07 -11.20 -22.89
CA GLY A 90 -12.64 -12.47 -22.45
C GLY A 90 -14.10 -12.35 -21.99
N ILE A 91 -14.43 -11.28 -21.26
CA ILE A 91 -15.82 -10.96 -20.86
C ILE A 91 -16.68 -10.68 -22.10
N ALA A 92 -16.21 -9.83 -23.01
CA ALA A 92 -16.95 -9.43 -24.22
C ALA A 92 -17.25 -10.62 -25.15
N MET A 93 -16.31 -11.56 -25.25
CA MET A 93 -16.44 -12.77 -26.08
C MET A 93 -17.11 -13.94 -25.34
N MET A 94 -17.49 -13.79 -24.07
CA MET A 94 -17.88 -14.90 -23.18
C MET A 94 -16.89 -16.08 -23.21
N ALA A 95 -15.60 -15.78 -23.41
CA ALA A 95 -14.54 -16.75 -23.57
C ALA A 95 -13.74 -16.84 -22.25
N VAL A 96 -14.11 -17.80 -21.40
CA VAL A 96 -13.42 -18.06 -20.13
C VAL A 96 -11.91 -18.28 -20.29
N PRO A 97 -11.42 -19.03 -21.30
CA PRO A 97 -9.98 -19.19 -21.49
C PRO A 97 -9.25 -17.85 -21.68
N GLN A 98 -9.82 -16.94 -22.47
CA GLN A 98 -9.25 -15.61 -22.72
C GLN A 98 -9.26 -14.74 -21.46
N LEU A 99 -10.34 -14.81 -20.69
CA LEU A 99 -10.43 -14.12 -19.40
C LEU A 99 -9.33 -14.59 -18.44
N LEU A 100 -9.08 -15.90 -18.37
CA LEU A 100 -8.05 -16.48 -17.49
C LEU A 100 -6.62 -16.06 -17.86
N VAL A 101 -6.35 -15.84 -19.15
CA VAL A 101 -5.04 -15.31 -19.62
C VAL A 101 -4.73 -13.96 -19.00
N GLY A 102 -5.74 -13.10 -18.77
CA GLY A 102 -5.56 -11.84 -18.05
C GLY A 102 -5.65 -11.99 -16.53
N ALA A 103 -6.64 -12.75 -16.04
CA ALA A 103 -6.94 -12.84 -14.62
C ALA A 103 -5.85 -13.55 -13.81
N ILE A 104 -5.25 -14.63 -14.33
CA ILE A 104 -4.23 -15.40 -13.60
C ILE A 104 -2.96 -14.55 -13.37
N PRO A 105 -2.35 -13.92 -14.40
CA PRO A 105 -1.19 -13.06 -14.19
C PRO A 105 -1.48 -11.87 -13.26
N VAL A 106 -2.66 -11.25 -13.38
CA VAL A 106 -3.06 -10.16 -12.47
C VAL A 106 -3.14 -10.65 -11.03
N ALA A 107 -3.77 -11.80 -10.78
CA ALA A 107 -3.85 -12.39 -9.44
C ALA A 107 -2.46 -12.71 -8.87
N LEU A 108 -1.57 -13.29 -9.68
CA LEU A 108 -0.18 -13.56 -9.29
C LEU A 108 0.59 -12.28 -8.98
N LEU A 109 0.41 -11.22 -9.77
CA LEU A 109 1.02 -9.91 -9.51
C LEU A 109 0.50 -9.29 -8.21
N ALA A 110 -0.81 -9.34 -7.98
CA ALA A 110 -1.43 -8.83 -6.76
C ALA A 110 -0.88 -9.55 -5.52
N LEU A 111 -0.92 -10.89 -5.52
CA LEU A 111 -0.44 -11.72 -4.42
C LEU A 111 1.07 -11.58 -4.20
N GLY A 112 1.85 -11.59 -5.29
CA GLY A 112 3.31 -11.45 -5.22
C GLY A 112 3.74 -10.09 -4.68
N THR A 113 3.05 -9.02 -5.10
CA THR A 113 3.33 -7.68 -4.60
C THR A 113 2.90 -7.53 -3.14
N ASP A 114 1.71 -8.02 -2.79
CA ASP A 114 1.23 -8.04 -1.41
C ASP A 114 2.18 -8.77 -0.46
N PHE A 115 2.67 -9.94 -0.89
CA PHE A 115 3.68 -10.71 -0.17
C PHE A 115 5.01 -9.95 -0.02
N LEU A 116 5.50 -9.32 -1.09
CA LEU A 116 6.74 -8.53 -1.07
C LEU A 116 6.64 -7.37 -0.06
N PHE A 117 5.53 -6.63 -0.07
CA PHE A 117 5.29 -5.56 0.90
C PHE A 117 5.15 -6.09 2.32
N GLY A 118 4.51 -7.25 2.52
CA GLY A 118 4.45 -7.91 3.82
C GLY A 118 5.82 -8.32 4.37
N VAL A 119 6.70 -8.86 3.52
CA VAL A 119 8.08 -9.19 3.90
C VAL A 119 8.88 -7.93 4.22
N LEU A 120 8.74 -6.88 3.41
CA LEU A 120 9.40 -5.59 3.63
C LEU A 120 8.95 -4.95 4.95
N GLN A 121 7.65 -4.96 5.23
CA GLN A 121 7.07 -4.50 6.49
C GLN A 121 7.71 -5.24 7.67
N ARG A 122 7.74 -6.59 7.65
CA ARG A 122 8.35 -7.38 8.75
C ARG A 122 9.83 -7.07 8.97
N ARG A 123 10.58 -6.80 7.90
CA ARG A 123 12.00 -6.43 8.00
C ARG A 123 12.20 -5.04 8.60
N LEU A 124 11.33 -4.09 8.29
CA LEU A 124 11.39 -2.71 8.76
C LEU A 124 10.76 -2.51 10.13
N THR A 125 9.87 -3.41 10.58
CA THR A 125 9.32 -3.39 11.94
C THR A 125 10.42 -3.68 12.97
N PRO A 126 10.69 -2.75 13.91
CA PRO A 126 11.68 -2.93 14.98
C PRO A 126 11.39 -4.18 15.81
N GLN A 127 12.43 -4.89 16.25
CA GLN A 127 12.30 -6.18 16.95
C GLN A 127 11.47 -6.11 18.24
N GLY A 128 11.42 -4.94 18.91
CA GLY A 128 10.62 -4.72 20.11
C GLY A 128 9.11 -4.57 19.89
N LEU A 129 8.65 -4.46 18.64
CA LEU A 129 7.23 -4.37 18.25
C LEU A 129 6.76 -5.60 17.45
N ARG A 130 7.61 -6.63 17.34
CA ARG A 130 7.25 -7.91 16.70
C ARG A 130 6.47 -8.75 17.72
N ALA A 131 5.15 -8.65 17.67
CA ALA A 131 4.27 -9.65 18.28
C ALA A 131 4.35 -10.98 17.51
#